data_AF-A0A1S8SRE1-F1
#
_entry.id   AF-A0A1S8SRE1-F1
#
_cell.length_a   1.000
_cell.length_b   1.000
_cell.length_c   1.000
_cell.angle_alpha   90.00
_cell.angle_beta   90.00
_cell.angle_gamma   90.00
#
_symmetry.space_group_name_H-M   'P 1'
#
loop_
_entity.id
_entity.type
_entity.pdbx_description
1 polymer ?
#
loop_
_entity_poly.entity_id
_entity_poly.type
_entity_poly.pdbx_seq_one_letter_code
_entity_poly.pdbx_strand_id
1 'polypeptide(L)'
;MEEIKDLKVVTLKYVMETLQLLIEKYKFNVDTLSKLLDVKKDVILSKDEKRLFENSKDFRKMSDLIMMLELIGRDNADLKIGAFLQVLLEYHNISAETIALMSGINEKEVNDLVENPKLVSLESKYKISKTVMSLRFFLKELEP
;
A
#
# COMPACT_ATOMS: atom_id res chain seq x y z
N MET A 1 -10.67 -20.39 -8.20
CA MET A 1 -9.56 -20.46 -7.24
C MET A 1 -8.29 -20.49 -8.05
N GLU A 2 -7.79 -19.31 -8.38
CA GLU A 2 -6.53 -19.18 -9.09
C GLU A 2 -5.42 -19.22 -8.05
N GLU A 3 -4.42 -20.05 -8.34
CA GLU A 3 -3.34 -20.43 -7.44
C GLU A 3 -2.64 -19.21 -6.84
N ILE A 4 -2.41 -19.24 -5.51
CA ILE A 4 -1.39 -18.41 -4.86
C ILE A 4 -0.04 -18.94 -5.37
N LYS A 5 0.34 -18.52 -6.57
CA LYS A 5 1.67 -18.77 -7.14
C LYS A 5 2.63 -17.77 -6.52
N ASP A 6 3.66 -18.34 -5.89
CA ASP A 6 4.85 -17.69 -5.36
C ASP A 6 4.71 -16.92 -4.03
N LEU A 7 4.46 -17.65 -2.94
CA LEU A 7 5.02 -17.28 -1.64
C LEU A 7 6.55 -17.44 -1.71
N LYS A 8 7.24 -16.46 -2.31
CA LYS A 8 8.71 -16.40 -2.25
C LYS A 8 9.13 -16.34 -0.79
N VAL A 9 9.99 -17.26 -0.38
CA VAL A 9 10.66 -17.19 0.93
C VAL A 9 11.41 -15.85 1.00
N VAL A 10 11.09 -15.04 2.01
CA VAL A 10 11.76 -13.75 2.23
C VAL A 10 13.20 -14.02 2.65
N THR A 11 14.12 -13.90 1.70
CA THR A 11 15.57 -14.03 1.92
C THR A 11 16.21 -12.65 1.99
N LEU A 12 17.43 -12.54 2.57
CA LEU A 12 18.18 -11.27 2.58
C LEU A 12 18.38 -10.73 1.16
N LYS A 13 18.70 -11.63 0.22
CA LYS A 13 18.79 -11.34 -1.21
C LYS A 13 17.50 -10.75 -1.77
N TYR A 14 16.37 -11.39 -1.51
CA TYR A 14 15.08 -10.89 -2.00
C TYR A 14 14.74 -9.49 -1.46
N VAL A 15 15.02 -9.23 -0.18
CA VAL A 15 14.83 -7.91 0.43
C VAL A 15 15.75 -6.87 -0.23
N MET A 16 17.02 -7.21 -0.45
CA MET A 16 17.96 -6.31 -1.11
C MET A 16 17.57 -6.01 -2.57
N GLU A 17 17.21 -7.03 -3.35
CA GLU A 17 16.74 -6.87 -4.73
C GLU A 17 15.50 -5.96 -4.79
N THR A 18 14.56 -6.13 -3.87
CA THR A 18 13.36 -5.29 -3.78
C THR A 18 13.71 -3.84 -3.42
N LEU A 19 14.64 -3.63 -2.48
CA LEU A 19 15.15 -2.31 -2.13
C LEU A 19 15.85 -1.62 -3.31
N GLN A 20 16.67 -2.35 -4.07
CA GLN A 20 17.29 -1.81 -5.28
C GLN A 20 16.25 -1.49 -6.34
N LEU A 21 15.20 -2.31 -6.49
CA LEU A 21 14.10 -2.03 -7.41
C LEU A 21 13.36 -0.73 -7.03
N LEU A 22 13.09 -0.48 -5.75
CA LEU A 22 12.53 0.80 -5.28
C LEU A 22 13.39 2.00 -5.68
N ILE A 23 14.71 1.89 -5.56
CA ILE A 23 15.65 2.97 -5.87
C ILE A 23 15.83 3.14 -7.39
N GLU A 24 16.08 2.05 -8.11
CA GLU A 24 16.50 2.10 -9.50
C GLU A 24 15.33 2.22 -10.47
N LYS A 25 14.22 1.51 -10.23
CA LYS A 25 13.04 1.53 -11.08
C LYS A 25 12.07 2.62 -10.65
N TYR A 26 11.64 2.60 -9.39
CA TYR A 26 10.65 3.56 -8.87
C TYR A 26 11.25 4.90 -8.41
N LYS A 27 12.57 5.05 -8.51
CA LYS A 27 13.29 6.31 -8.24
C LYS A 27 13.01 6.87 -6.83
N PHE A 28 12.82 6.00 -5.85
CA PHE A 28 12.65 6.43 -4.47
C PHE A 28 13.88 7.23 -4.01
N ASN A 29 13.62 8.32 -3.32
CA ASN A 29 14.67 9.10 -2.69
C ASN A 29 15.31 8.28 -1.54
N VAL A 30 16.63 8.07 -1.62
CA VAL A 30 17.40 7.26 -0.66
C VAL A 30 17.37 7.86 0.74
N ASP A 31 17.25 9.18 0.88
CA ASP A 31 17.18 9.85 2.18
C ASP A 31 15.85 9.55 2.87
N THR A 32 14.76 9.52 2.11
CA THR A 32 13.44 9.10 2.60
C THR A 32 13.46 7.64 3.01
N LEU A 33 14.01 6.75 2.18
CA LEU A 33 14.13 5.32 2.52
C LEU A 33 14.99 5.12 3.78
N SER A 34 16.10 5.84 3.90
CA SER A 34 16.97 5.77 5.09
C SER A 34 16.23 6.13 6.38
N LYS A 35 15.43 7.19 6.36
CA LYS A 35 14.61 7.59 7.52
C LYS A 35 13.49 6.61 7.81
N LEU A 36 12.78 6.15 6.77
CA LEU A 36 11.63 5.26 6.91
C LEU A 36 12.04 3.87 7.43
N LEU A 37 13.17 3.35 6.95
CA LEU A 37 13.69 2.03 7.31
C LEU A 37 14.58 2.06 8.56
N ASP A 38 14.92 3.25 9.07
CA ASP A 38 15.86 3.46 10.17
C ASP A 38 17.23 2.79 9.91
N VAL A 39 17.72 2.92 8.67
CA VAL A 39 19.00 2.39 8.19
C VAL A 39 19.80 3.52 7.54
N LYS A 40 21.11 3.58 7.80
CA LYS A 40 21.97 4.61 7.21
C LYS A 40 22.05 4.50 5.69
N LYS A 41 22.13 5.66 5.02
CA LYS A 41 22.21 5.73 3.55
C LYS A 41 23.39 4.94 2.96
N ASP A 42 24.56 4.99 3.60
CA ASP A 42 25.74 4.27 3.13
C ASP A 42 25.56 2.74 3.16
N VAL A 43 24.75 2.22 4.09
CA VAL A 43 24.37 0.81 4.14
C VAL A 43 23.42 0.46 3.00
N ILE A 44 22.41 1.31 2.73
CA ILE A 44 21.47 1.11 1.62
C ILE A 44 22.21 1.11 0.27
N LEU A 45 23.16 2.03 0.11
CA LEU A 45 23.93 2.21 -1.13
C LEU A 45 25.02 1.16 -1.31
N SER A 46 25.47 0.48 -0.25
CA SER A 46 26.50 -0.55 -0.38
C SER A 46 26.01 -1.83 -1.07
N LYS A 47 24.68 -2.00 -1.20
CA LYS A 47 24.03 -3.19 -1.78
C LYS A 47 24.47 -4.51 -1.12
N ASP A 48 24.90 -4.44 0.13
CA ASP A 48 25.39 -5.58 0.89
C ASP A 48 24.27 -6.11 1.78
N GLU A 49 23.78 -7.30 1.46
CA GLU A 49 22.69 -7.98 2.14
C GLU A 49 22.95 -8.17 3.64
N LYS A 50 24.18 -8.57 3.98
CA LYS A 50 24.58 -8.86 5.35
C LYS A 50 24.69 -7.56 6.13
N ARG A 51 25.30 -6.53 5.54
CA ARG A 51 25.41 -5.21 6.17
C ARG A 51 24.03 -4.59 6.39
N LEU A 52 23.10 -4.73 5.45
CA LEU A 52 21.71 -4.29 5.61
C LEU A 52 21.03 -4.97 6.80
N PHE A 53 21.17 -6.29 6.90
CA PHE A 53 20.64 -7.07 8.03
C PHE A 53 21.24 -6.61 9.37
N GLU A 54 22.57 -6.55 9.47
CA GLU A 54 23.29 -6.20 10.70
C GLU A 54 23.06 -4.76 11.18
N ASN A 55 22.69 -3.85 10.27
CA ASN A 55 22.41 -2.46 10.60
C ASN A 55 20.90 -2.15 10.75
N SER A 56 20.04 -3.17 10.61
CA SER A 56 18.60 -3.01 10.88
C SER A 56 18.31 -3.26 12.36
N LYS A 57 17.51 -2.39 13.00
CA LYS A 57 17.07 -2.62 14.39
C LYS A 57 16.02 -3.72 14.49
N ASP A 58 15.13 -3.77 13.50
CA ASP A 58 14.10 -4.79 13.35
C ASP A 58 14.03 -5.18 11.87
N PHE A 59 14.72 -6.27 11.54
CA PHE A 59 14.82 -6.72 10.14
C PHE A 59 13.45 -7.09 9.56
N ARG A 60 12.57 -7.71 10.36
CA ARG A 60 11.25 -8.13 9.88
C ARG A 60 10.41 -6.91 9.51
N LYS A 61 10.32 -5.94 10.41
CA LYS A 61 9.58 -4.70 10.15
C LYS A 61 10.14 -3.93 8.95
N MET A 62 11.47 -3.86 8.83
CA MET A 62 12.12 -3.23 7.70
C MET A 62 11.81 -3.97 6.38
N SER A 63 11.90 -5.30 6.37
CA SER A 63 11.58 -6.09 5.18
C SER A 63 10.12 -5.94 4.78
N ASP A 64 9.20 -5.92 5.74
CA ASP A 64 7.77 -5.73 5.50
C ASP A 64 7.50 -4.37 4.86
N LEU A 65 8.15 -3.30 5.35
CA LEU A 65 8.05 -1.96 4.76
C LEU A 65 8.55 -1.93 3.31
N ILE A 66 9.72 -2.54 3.04
CA ILE A 66 10.29 -2.61 1.68
C ILE A 66 9.32 -3.33 0.73
N MET A 67 8.77 -4.47 1.16
CA MET A 67 7.82 -5.24 0.35
C MET A 67 6.50 -4.47 0.14
N MET A 68 5.95 -3.84 1.18
CA MET A 68 4.73 -3.04 1.07
C MET A 68 4.91 -1.85 0.12
N LEU A 69 6.07 -1.19 0.14
CA LEU A 69 6.37 -0.10 -0.80
C LEU A 69 6.41 -0.60 -2.25
N GLU A 70 7.01 -1.77 -2.50
CA GLU A 70 7.07 -2.34 -3.85
C GLU A 70 5.68 -2.72 -4.35
N LEU A 71 4.86 -3.28 -3.46
CA LEU A 71 3.50 -3.68 -3.75
C LEU A 71 2.64 -2.50 -4.21
N ILE A 72 2.82 -1.29 -3.66
CA ILE A 72 2.13 -0.07 -4.12
C ILE A 72 2.32 0.16 -5.62
N GLY A 73 3.53 -0.07 -6.15
CA GLY A 73 3.84 0.12 -7.56
C GLY A 73 3.35 -1.02 -8.47
N ARG A 74 2.95 -2.15 -7.89
CA ARG A 74 2.54 -3.36 -8.62
C ARG A 74 1.03 -3.62 -8.56
N ASP A 75 0.36 -3.14 -7.51
CA ASP A 75 -1.06 -3.36 -7.26
C ASP A 75 -1.97 -2.69 -8.29
N ASN A 76 -3.12 -3.34 -8.52
CA ASN A 76 -4.21 -2.73 -9.28
C ASN A 76 -4.86 -1.61 -8.44
N ALA A 77 -4.98 -0.42 -9.04
CA ALA A 77 -5.62 0.74 -8.40
C ALA A 77 -7.01 0.42 -7.83
N ASP A 78 -7.82 -0.36 -8.56
CA ASP A 78 -9.16 -0.77 -8.14
C ASP A 78 -9.11 -1.67 -6.89
N LEU A 79 -8.14 -2.58 -6.81
CA LEU A 79 -7.94 -3.42 -5.63
C LEU A 79 -7.55 -2.58 -4.41
N LYS A 80 -6.65 -1.60 -4.61
CA LYS A 80 -6.18 -0.75 -3.51
C LYS A 80 -7.32 0.10 -2.94
N ILE A 81 -8.10 0.74 -3.82
CA ILE A 81 -9.21 1.56 -3.37
C ILE A 81 -10.34 0.73 -2.79
N GLY A 82 -10.65 -0.42 -3.39
CA GLY A 82 -11.66 -1.35 -2.88
C GLY A 82 -11.33 -1.84 -1.48
N ALA A 83 -10.08 -2.23 -1.23
CA ALA A 83 -9.63 -2.66 0.10
C ALA A 83 -9.77 -1.52 1.14
N PHE A 84 -9.39 -0.30 0.79
CA PHE A 84 -9.58 0.86 1.67
C PHE A 84 -11.04 1.15 1.94
N LEU A 85 -11.89 1.09 0.91
CA LEU A 85 -13.32 1.28 1.06
C LEU A 85 -13.94 0.19 1.96
N GLN A 86 -13.57 -1.07 1.78
CA GLN A 86 -14.03 -2.18 2.62
C GLN A 86 -13.72 -1.95 4.10
N VAL A 87 -12.51 -1.50 4.45
CA VAL A 87 -12.21 -1.23 5.87
C VAL A 87 -13.08 -0.08 6.41
N LEU A 88 -13.40 0.94 5.61
CA LEU A 88 -14.33 1.99 6.05
C LEU A 88 -15.75 1.45 6.27
N LEU A 89 -16.24 0.61 5.35
CA LEU A 89 -17.57 0.02 5.42
C LEU A 89 -17.71 -0.97 6.57
N GLU A 90 -16.77 -1.90 6.71
CA GLU A 90 -16.89 -3.06 7.59
C GLU A 90 -16.30 -2.82 8.98
N TYR A 91 -15.13 -2.17 9.07
CA TYR A 91 -14.47 -1.96 10.36
C TYR A 91 -14.92 -0.65 11.02
N HIS A 92 -14.90 0.46 10.25
CA HIS A 92 -15.31 1.77 10.78
C HIS A 92 -16.82 2.00 10.74
N ASN A 93 -17.61 1.07 10.18
CA ASN A 93 -19.07 1.16 10.06
C ASN A 93 -19.57 2.46 9.38
N ILE A 94 -18.77 3.02 8.46
CA ILE A 94 -19.21 4.16 7.66
C ILE A 94 -20.09 3.61 6.54
N SER A 95 -21.33 4.07 6.45
CA SER A 95 -22.25 3.58 5.41
C SER A 95 -21.81 3.99 4.00
N ALA A 96 -22.18 3.17 3.01
CA ALA A 96 -22.00 3.51 1.59
C ALA A 96 -22.69 4.84 1.25
N GLU A 97 -23.87 5.09 1.81
CA GLU A 97 -24.57 6.38 1.73
C GLU A 97 -23.71 7.56 2.22
N THR A 98 -23.02 7.42 3.36
CA THR A 98 -22.13 8.48 3.88
C THR A 98 -21.00 8.77 2.90
N ILE A 99 -20.37 7.73 2.35
CA ILE A 99 -19.31 7.88 1.34
C ILE A 99 -19.86 8.53 0.07
N ALA A 100 -21.06 8.14 -0.36
CA ALA A 100 -21.75 8.68 -1.53
C ALA A 100 -22.02 10.19 -1.39
N LEU A 101 -22.60 10.60 -0.26
CA LEU A 101 -22.88 12.00 0.06
C LEU A 101 -21.59 12.83 0.13
N MET A 102 -20.55 12.33 0.78
CA MET A 102 -19.26 13.04 0.89
C MET A 102 -18.52 13.14 -0.44
N SER A 103 -18.66 12.16 -1.32
CA SER A 103 -18.01 12.13 -2.63
C SER A 103 -18.84 12.79 -3.75
N GLY A 104 -20.12 13.05 -3.52
CA GLY A 104 -21.05 13.56 -4.54
C GLY A 104 -21.33 12.55 -5.65
N ILE A 105 -21.38 11.26 -5.30
CA ILE A 105 -21.58 10.12 -6.20
C ILE A 105 -22.80 9.31 -5.75
N ASN A 106 -23.38 8.51 -6.64
CA ASN A 106 -24.49 7.61 -6.28
C ASN A 106 -24.00 6.49 -5.35
N GLU A 107 -24.78 6.14 -4.34
CA GLU A 107 -24.47 5.04 -3.42
C GLU A 107 -24.25 3.70 -4.13
N LYS A 108 -25.01 3.42 -5.19
CA LYS A 108 -24.80 2.23 -6.02
C LYS A 108 -23.38 2.17 -6.59
N GLU A 109 -22.82 3.29 -7.03
CA GLU A 109 -21.46 3.33 -7.56
C GLU A 109 -20.39 3.12 -6.48
N VAL A 110 -20.69 3.45 -5.22
CA VAL A 110 -19.82 3.13 -4.07
C VAL A 110 -19.81 1.61 -3.86
N ASN A 111 -20.97 0.97 -3.85
CA ASN A 111 -21.07 -0.49 -3.70
C ASN A 111 -20.46 -1.23 -4.90
N ASP A 112 -20.75 -0.77 -6.13
CA ASP A 112 -20.17 -1.30 -7.36
C ASP A 112 -18.64 -1.19 -7.35
N LEU A 113 -18.03 -0.20 -6.67
CA LEU A 113 -16.57 -0.10 -6.58
C LEU A 113 -15.96 -1.27 -5.81
N VAL A 114 -16.69 -1.84 -4.85
CA VAL A 114 -16.25 -3.01 -4.08
C VAL A 114 -16.55 -4.29 -4.85
N GLU A 115 -17.75 -4.40 -5.42
CA GLU A 115 -18.26 -5.64 -6.02
C GLU A 115 -17.78 -5.85 -7.46
N ASN A 116 -17.82 -4.79 -8.27
CA ASN A 116 -17.44 -4.82 -9.68
C ASN A 116 -16.95 -3.45 -10.17
N PRO A 117 -15.67 -3.10 -9.87
CA PRO A 117 -15.08 -1.81 -10.22
C PRO A 117 -15.18 -1.44 -11.71
N LYS A 118 -15.40 -2.41 -12.61
CA LYS A 118 -15.52 -2.17 -14.06
C LYS A 118 -16.79 -1.40 -14.44
N LEU A 119 -17.81 -1.39 -13.57
CA LEU A 119 -19.06 -0.67 -13.78
C LEU A 119 -18.97 0.81 -13.38
N VAL A 120 -17.92 1.18 -12.63
CA VAL A 120 -17.76 2.51 -12.06
C VAL A 120 -16.91 3.37 -13.00
N SER A 121 -17.40 4.55 -13.34
CA SER A 121 -16.68 5.50 -14.19
C SER A 121 -15.37 5.95 -13.54
N LEU A 122 -14.39 6.37 -14.35
CA LEU A 122 -13.12 6.89 -13.82
C LEU A 122 -13.34 8.16 -12.96
N GLU A 123 -14.32 8.99 -13.33
CA GLU A 123 -14.68 10.18 -12.54
C GLU A 123 -15.21 9.80 -11.16
N SER A 124 -16.13 8.83 -11.12
CA SER A 124 -16.70 8.31 -9.87
C SER A 124 -15.62 7.67 -9.01
N LYS A 125 -14.74 6.85 -9.61
CA LYS A 125 -13.58 6.28 -8.92
C LYS A 125 -12.68 7.35 -8.31
N TYR A 126 -12.40 8.43 -9.03
CA TYR A 126 -11.58 9.53 -8.53
C TYR A 126 -12.22 10.24 -7.32
N LYS A 127 -13.51 10.56 -7.41
CA LYS A 127 -14.27 11.21 -6.32
C LYS A 127 -14.41 10.33 -5.08
N ILE A 128 -14.70 9.04 -5.26
CA ILE A 128 -14.71 8.06 -4.17
C ILE A 128 -13.30 7.94 -3.58
N SER A 129 -12.27 7.82 -4.42
CA SER A 129 -10.88 7.69 -3.98
C SER A 129 -10.42 8.83 -3.09
N LYS A 130 -10.67 10.08 -3.49
CA LYS A 130 -10.37 11.26 -2.67
C LYS A 130 -10.99 11.16 -1.27
N THR A 131 -12.25 10.76 -1.21
CA THR A 131 -13.02 10.66 0.03
C THR A 131 -12.49 9.54 0.91
N VAL A 132 -12.36 8.34 0.35
CA VAL A 132 -11.85 7.14 1.02
C VAL A 132 -10.43 7.34 1.53
N MET A 133 -9.51 7.89 0.72
CA MET A 133 -8.14 8.16 1.15
C MET A 133 -8.08 9.12 2.34
N SER A 134 -8.92 10.16 2.34
CA SER A 134 -8.99 11.13 3.43
C SER A 134 -9.50 10.48 4.72
N LEU A 135 -10.59 9.72 4.64
CA LEU A 135 -11.15 9.01 5.79
C LEU A 135 -10.19 7.95 6.34
N ARG A 136 -9.56 7.15 5.46
CA ARG A 136 -8.53 6.18 5.85
C ARG A 136 -7.38 6.84 6.59
N PHE A 137 -6.94 8.03 6.15
CA PHE A 137 -5.87 8.75 6.82
C PHE A 137 -6.25 9.16 8.25
N PHE A 138 -7.45 9.72 8.45
CA PHE A 138 -7.88 10.21 9.77
C PHE A 138 -8.31 9.11 10.73
N LEU A 139 -8.87 8.01 10.23
CA LEU A 139 -9.41 6.93 11.06
C LEU A 139 -8.38 5.82 11.33
N LYS A 140 -7.20 5.87 10.69
CA LYS A 140 -6.15 4.87 10.87
C LYS A 140 -5.73 4.67 12.33
N GLU A 141 -5.72 5.74 13.12
CA GLU A 141 -5.31 5.67 14.54
C GLU A 141 -6.31 4.88 15.42
N LEU A 142 -7.49 4.56 14.89
CA LEU A 142 -8.47 3.71 15.56
C LEU A 142 -8.28 2.22 15.24
N GLU A 143 -7.34 1.88 14.35
CA GLU A 143 -7.08 0.48 13.92
C GLU A 143 -6.07 -0.22 14.84
N PRO A 144 -6.12 -1.56 14.97
CA PRO A 144 -5.25 -2.33 15.86
C PRO A 144 -3.78 -2.39 15.44
#